data_AF-A0A8S2V8J3-F1
#
_entry.id   AF-A0A8S2V8J3-F1
#
_cell.length_a   1.000
_cell.length_b   1.000
_cell.length_c   1.000
_cell.angle_alpha   90.00
_cell.angle_beta   90.00
_cell.angle_gamma   90.00
#
_symmetry.space_group_name_H-M   'P 1'
#
loop_
_entity.id
_entity.type
_entity.pdbx_description
1 polymer ?
#
loop_
_entity_poly.entity_id
_entity_poly.type
_entity_poly.pdbx_seq_one_letter_code
_entity_poly.pdbx_strand_id
1 'polypeptide(L)' 'MVLENSFVPSLYVIKGIVILDNDGNRILAKYYNQSFSTVKE' A
#
# COMPACT_ATOMS: atom_id res chain seq x y z
N MET A 1 -35.20 4.62 -4.48
CA MET A 1 -34.15 3.65 -4.16
C MET A 1 -32.84 4.42 -4.11
N VAL A 2 -32.47 4.90 -2.92
CA VAL A 2 -31.18 5.55 -2.72
C VAL A 2 -30.18 4.42 -2.52
N LEU A 3 -29.22 4.28 -3.43
CA LEU A 3 -28.06 3.41 -3.22
C LEU A 3 -27.28 4.03 -2.07
N GLU A 4 -27.41 3.46 -0.86
CA GLU A 4 -26.54 3.82 0.23
C GLU A 4 -25.10 3.55 -0.20
N ASN A 5 -24.35 4.63 -0.40
CA ASN A 5 -22.92 4.55 -0.57
C ASN A 5 -22.36 4.19 0.80
N SER A 6 -22.26 2.89 1.07
CA SER A 6 -21.58 2.31 2.23
C SER A 6 -20.08 2.58 2.13
N PHE A 7 -19.67 3.86 2.18
CA PHE A 7 -18.31 4.27 2.49
C PHE A 7 -18.09 4.02 3.98
N VAL A 8 -18.03 2.74 4.35
CA VAL A 8 -17.35 2.35 5.58
C VAL A 8 -15.91 2.82 5.37
N PRO A 9 -15.37 3.76 6.16
CA PRO A 9 -13.97 4.14 6.00
C PRO A 9 -13.15 2.90 6.33
N SER A 10 -12.61 2.24 5.32
CA SER A 10 -11.67 1.14 5.53
C SER A 10 -10.44 1.76 6.20
N LEU A 11 -10.28 1.50 7.50
CA LEU A 11 -9.21 1.96 8.38
C LEU A 11 -7.85 1.36 7.94
N TYR A 12 -7.35 1.69 6.75
CA TYR A 12 -5.99 1.38 6.31
C TYR A 12 -5.48 2.51 5.38
N VAL A 13 -5.00 3.59 6.00
CA VAL A 13 -4.42 4.77 5.31
C VAL A 13 -3.02 4.46 4.74
N ILE A 14 -2.41 3.35 5.15
CA ILE A 14 -1.05 2.98 4.76
C ILE A 14 -1.06 2.32 3.37
N LYS A 15 -0.47 3.00 2.38
CA LYS A 15 -0.32 2.50 1.01
C LYS A 15 0.79 1.45 0.86
N GLY A 16 1.74 1.40 1.80
CA GLY A 16 2.80 0.40 1.85
C GLY A 16 3.76 0.64 3.01
N ILE A 17 4.58 -0.37 3.31
CA ILE A 17 5.66 -0.35 4.30
C ILE A 17 6.94 -0.76 3.60
N VAL A 18 8.02 -0.01 3.84
CA VAL A 18 9.34 -0.26 3.26
C VAL A 18 10.40 -0.19 4.37
N ILE A 19 11.34 -1.14 4.36
CA ILE A 19 12.54 -1.15 5.19
C ILE A 19 13.72 -1.05 4.25
N LEU A 20 14.59 -0.06 4.50
CA LEU A 20 15.79 0.21 3.74
C LEU A 20 17.04 -0.05 4.59
N ASP A 21 18.14 -0.41 3.95
CA ASP A 21 19.47 -0.34 4.57
C ASP A 21 19.95 1.12 4.63
N ASN A 22 21.18 1.32 5.14
CA ASN A 22 21.79 2.64 5.26
C ASN A 22 22.09 3.30 3.91
N ASP A 23 22.26 2.52 2.84
CA ASP A 23 22.57 3.01 1.50
C ASP A 23 21.30 3.24 0.66
N GLY A 24 20.11 2.98 1.23
CA GLY A 24 18.81 3.17 0.60
C GLY A 24 18.33 1.99 -0.24
N ASN A 25 19.00 0.83 -0.18
CA ASN A 25 18.54 -0.37 -0.86
C ASN A 25 17.39 -1.02 -0.08
N ARG A 26 16.45 -1.62 -0.83
CA ARG A 26 15.25 -2.23 -0.25
C ARG A 26 15.61 -3.58 0.36
N ILE A 27 15.48 -3.69 1.68
CA ILE A 27 15.54 -4.97 2.41
C ILE A 27 14.16 -5.65 2.38
N LEU A 28 13.08 -4.87 2.58
CA LEU A 28 11.71 -5.37 2.55
C LEU A 28 10.78 -4.29 1.97
N ALA A 29 9.86 -4.68 1.09
CA ALA A 29 8.80 -3.80 0.62
C ALA A 29 7.48 -4.57 0.51
N LYS A 30 6.44 -4.04 1.18
CA LYS A 30 5.07 -4.56 1.07
C LYS A 30 4.14 -3.42 0.73
N TYR A 31 3.55 -3.48 -0.46
CA TYR A 31 2.59 -2.49 -0.94
C TYR A 31 1.17 -3.04 -0.82
N TYR A 32 0.27 -2.22 -0.28
CA TYR A 32 -1.14 -2.58 -0.07
C TYR A 32 -2.06 -1.99 -1.14
N ASN A 33 -1.50 -1.21 -2.08
CA ASN A 33 -2.21 -0.62 -3.21
C ASN A 33 -1.51 -1.01 -4.53
N GLN A 34 -2.30 -1.21 -5.58
CA GLN A 34 -1.87 -1.53 -6.94
C GLN A 34 -1.15 -0.36 -7.66
N SER A 35 -1.10 0.83 -7.06
CA SER A 35 -0.41 1.99 -7.64
C SER A 35 1.12 1.84 -7.77
N PHE A 36 1.71 0.87 -7.08
CA PHE A 36 3.15 0.61 -7.15
C PHE A 36 3.39 -0.77 -7.74
N SER A 37 4.15 -0.83 -8.84
CA SER A 37 4.59 -2.10 -9.41
C SER A 37 5.45 -2.85 -8.40
N THR A 38 5.16 -4.13 -8.18
CA THR A 38 6.11 -5.02 -7.51
C THR A 38 7.38 -5.05 -8.36
N VAL A 39 8.55 -4.97 -7.73
CA VAL A 39 9.82 -5.17 -8.45
C VAL A 39 9.70 -6.52 -9.14
N LYS A 40 9.74 -6.52 -10.47
CA LYS A 40 9.81 -7.74 -11.24
C LYS A 40 11.23 -8.24 -11.07
N GLU A 41 11.35 -9.45 -10.51
CA GLU A 41 12.62 -10.17 -10.39
C GLU A 41 13.29 -10.35 -11.77
#